data_AF-A0A3N5JRC3-F1
#
_entry.id   AF-A0A3N5JRC3-F1
#
_cell.length_a   1.000
_cell.length_b   1.000
_cell.length_c   1.000
_cell.angle_alpha   90.00
_cell.angle_beta   90.00
_cell.angle_gamma   90.00
#
_symmetry.space_group_name_H-M   'P 1'
#
loop_
_entity.id
_entity.type
_entity.pdbx_description
1 polymer ?
#
loop_
_entity_poly.entity_id
_entity_poly.type
_entity_poly.pdbx_seq_one_letter_code
_entity_poly.pdbx_strand_id
1 'polypeptide(L)'
;MAIYSNRPVNPARSAYLKLLALDHASRADEILEYRAFYDGDHGALLTDRLQEFLNVSSGTSFAVNLMGLVVDSLVERLAVTGFSSGNDEIDDLLAEWWQANRMDAGQMQVHTAAARDGQSFVIVEWDDEQGRPAFHDNEAWDGDEGVKVHWSSRPGSRMLFASKRWREDFDEQG
;
A
#
# COMPACT_ATOMS: atom_id res chain seq x y z
N MET A 1 32.45 10.87 -8.82
CA MET A 1 31.19 11.62 -8.80
C MET A 1 30.78 11.75 -7.34
N ALA A 2 31.09 12.87 -6.69
CA ALA A 2 30.99 13.03 -5.23
C ALA A 2 29.72 13.79 -4.86
N ILE A 3 28.74 13.13 -4.22
CA ILE A 3 27.48 13.80 -3.79
C ILE A 3 27.03 13.43 -2.36
N TYR A 4 27.87 12.82 -1.53
CA TYR A 4 27.56 12.69 -0.09
C TYR A 4 28.53 13.54 0.74
N SER A 5 28.32 14.86 0.68
CA SER A 5 28.85 15.76 1.69
C SER A 5 28.21 15.36 3.02
N ASN A 6 28.98 14.73 3.91
CA ASN A 6 28.58 14.37 5.27
C ASN A 6 28.42 15.66 6.11
N ARG A 7 27.37 16.43 5.81
CA ARG A 7 26.95 17.57 6.62
C ARG A 7 26.61 17.05 8.01
N PRO A 8 27.00 17.75 9.09
CA PRO A 8 26.65 17.32 10.43
C PRO A 8 25.12 17.20 10.52
N VAL A 9 24.66 15.98 10.74
CA VAL A 9 23.24 15.66 10.77
C VAL A 9 22.63 16.40 11.95
N ASN A 10 21.69 17.31 11.68
CA ASN A 10 20.96 18.02 12.71
C ASN A 10 20.28 16.97 13.63
N PRO A 11 20.60 16.92 14.95
CA PRO A 11 20.06 15.92 15.86
C PRO A 11 18.52 15.90 15.92
N ALA A 12 17.88 17.05 15.74
CA ALA A 12 16.43 17.13 15.68
C ALA A 12 15.87 16.47 14.41
N ARG A 13 16.54 16.65 13.26
CA ARG A 13 16.15 16.03 11.99
C ARG A 13 16.33 14.51 12.04
N SER A 14 17.43 14.01 12.61
CA SER A 14 17.63 12.57 12.73
C SER A 14 16.66 11.93 13.72
N ALA A 15 16.38 12.57 14.87
CA ALA A 15 15.35 12.11 15.80
C ALA A 15 13.97 12.05 15.14
N TYR A 16 13.62 13.07 14.34
CA TYR A 16 12.36 13.09 13.60
C TYR A 16 12.27 11.97 12.56
N LEU A 17 13.31 11.74 11.76
CA LEU A 17 13.33 10.63 10.79
C LEU A 17 13.23 9.26 11.47
N LYS A 18 13.86 9.08 12.63
CA LYS A 18 13.72 7.85 13.43
C LYS A 18 12.30 7.66 13.94
N LEU A 19 11.66 8.75 14.42
CA LEU A 19 10.27 8.70 14.85
C LEU A 19 9.35 8.29 13.69
N LEU A 20 9.54 8.86 12.51
CA LEU A 20 8.81 8.47 11.31
C LEU A 20 9.02 6.98 10.99
N ALA A 21 10.26 6.49 11.02
CA ALA A 21 10.56 5.09 10.73
C ALA A 21 9.88 4.12 11.73
N LEU A 22 9.86 4.46 13.02
CA LEU A 22 9.17 3.67 14.04
C LEU A 22 7.65 3.63 13.81
N ASP A 23 7.07 4.79 13.52
CA ASP A 23 5.64 4.95 13.24
C ASP A 23 5.20 4.26 11.93
N HIS A 24 6.10 4.14 10.95
CA HIS A 24 5.91 3.27 9.77
C HIS A 24 5.93 1.79 10.16
N ALA A 25 6.89 1.35 10.98
CA ALA A 25 7.01 -0.05 11.39
C ALA A 25 5.77 -0.54 12.16
N SER A 26 5.24 0.26 13.09
CA SER A 26 4.00 -0.10 13.79
C SER A 26 2.81 -0.29 12.84
N ARG A 27 2.74 0.51 11.77
CA ARG A 27 1.67 0.38 10.77
C ARG A 27 1.88 -0.84 9.86
N ALA A 28 3.13 -1.19 9.58
CA ALA A 28 3.47 -2.36 8.80
C ALA A 28 2.98 -3.65 9.48
N ASP A 29 3.13 -3.76 10.81
CA ASP A 29 2.66 -4.93 11.58
C ASP A 29 1.14 -5.14 11.42
N GLU A 30 0.34 -4.07 11.50
CA GLU A 30 -1.11 -4.12 11.28
C GLU A 30 -1.46 -4.54 9.84
N ILE A 31 -0.72 -4.04 8.84
CA ILE A 31 -0.94 -4.41 7.44
C ILE A 31 -0.66 -5.90 7.21
N LEU A 32 0.42 -6.42 7.80
CA LEU A 32 0.75 -7.85 7.71
C LEU A 32 -0.34 -8.72 8.35
N GLU A 33 -0.90 -8.29 9.49
CA GLU A 33 -2.04 -8.97 10.11
C GLU A 33 -3.25 -8.97 9.17
N TYR A 34 -3.62 -7.83 8.58
CA TYR A 34 -4.76 -7.77 7.65
C TYR A 34 -4.58 -8.64 6.41
N ARG A 35 -3.35 -8.73 5.89
CA ARG A 35 -3.00 -9.64 4.79
C ARG A 35 -3.16 -11.10 5.19
N ALA A 36 -2.67 -11.47 6.37
CA ALA A 36 -2.86 -12.82 6.90
C ALA A 36 -4.35 -13.17 7.02
N PHE A 37 -5.18 -12.25 7.53
CA PHE A 37 -6.63 -12.42 7.56
C PHE A 37 -7.24 -12.60 6.17
N TYR A 38 -6.83 -11.79 5.18
CA TYR A 38 -7.28 -11.87 3.80
C TYR A 38 -6.90 -13.21 3.15
N ASP A 39 -5.69 -13.71 3.40
CA ASP A 39 -5.20 -15.00 2.90
C ASP A 39 -5.80 -16.20 3.65
N GLY A 40 -6.47 -15.97 4.77
CA GLY A 40 -7.11 -16.99 5.59
C GLY A 40 -6.26 -17.53 6.72
N ASP A 41 -5.10 -16.94 6.96
CA ASP A 41 -4.20 -17.23 8.09
C ASP A 41 -4.53 -16.35 9.30
N HIS A 42 -5.77 -16.46 9.79
CA HIS A 42 -6.27 -15.69 10.94
C HIS A 42 -6.20 -16.46 12.27
N GLY A 43 -5.54 -17.63 12.27
CA GLY A 43 -5.47 -18.53 13.41
C GLY A 43 -6.83 -19.17 13.75
N ALA A 44 -6.91 -20.49 13.75
CA ALA A 44 -8.07 -21.17 14.32
C ALA A 44 -7.95 -21.14 15.85
N LEU A 45 -8.92 -20.55 16.55
CA LEU A 45 -9.02 -20.62 18.02
C LEU A 45 -9.49 -22.01 18.47
N LEU A 46 -8.69 -23.04 18.17
CA LEU A 46 -8.94 -24.41 18.60
C LEU A 46 -8.22 -24.67 19.92
N THR A 47 -8.98 -24.68 21.01
CA THR A 47 -8.46 -25.19 22.30
C THR A 47 -8.11 -26.67 22.18
N ASP A 48 -7.14 -27.16 22.96
CA ASP A 48 -6.72 -28.57 22.97
C ASP A 48 -7.91 -29.53 23.10
N ARG A 49 -8.88 -29.19 23.96
CA ARG A 49 -10.11 -29.95 24.16
C ARG A 49 -11.00 -30.00 22.91
N LEU A 50 -11.07 -28.91 22.15
CA LEU A 50 -11.82 -28.86 20.88
C LEU A 50 -11.11 -29.68 19.79
N GLN A 51 -9.78 -29.66 19.76
CA GLN A 51 -8.99 -30.49 18.84
C GLN A 51 -9.22 -31.99 19.10
N GLU A 52 -9.21 -32.38 20.38
CA GLU A 52 -9.51 -33.75 20.81
C GLU A 52 -10.96 -34.15 20.45
N PHE A 53 -11.93 -33.27 20.72
CA PHE A 53 -13.34 -33.54 20.40
C PHE A 53 -13.61 -33.67 18.89
N LEU A 54 -13.01 -32.80 18.08
CA LEU A 54 -13.16 -32.82 16.62
C LEU A 54 -12.28 -33.88 15.95
N ASN A 55 -11.44 -34.59 16.71
CA ASN A 55 -10.45 -35.55 16.23
C ASN A 55 -9.56 -34.96 15.11
N VAL A 56 -9.22 -33.68 15.23
CA VAL A 56 -8.39 -32.96 14.27
C VAL A 56 -6.93 -33.29 14.60
N SER A 57 -6.19 -33.87 13.64
CA SER A 57 -4.76 -34.12 13.81
C SER A 57 -4.00 -32.82 14.09
N SER A 58 -3.08 -32.87 15.05
CA SER A 58 -2.19 -31.75 15.38
C SER A 58 -1.54 -31.18 14.11
N GLY A 59 -1.75 -29.89 13.83
CA GLY A 59 -1.23 -29.22 12.63
C GLY A 59 -2.22 -29.10 11.47
N THR A 60 -3.47 -29.50 11.63
CA THR A 60 -4.51 -29.31 10.60
C THR A 60 -5.25 -27.99 10.85
N SER A 61 -5.28 -27.11 9.85
CA SER A 61 -6.06 -25.87 9.89
C SER A 61 -7.57 -26.18 9.90
N PHE A 62 -8.29 -25.62 10.87
CA PHE A 62 -9.76 -25.63 10.95
C PHE A 62 -10.28 -24.20 10.79
N ALA A 63 -9.98 -23.59 9.64
CA ALA A 63 -10.47 -22.28 9.28
C ALA A 63 -10.96 -22.30 7.83
N VAL A 64 -12.10 -21.66 7.59
CA VAL A 64 -12.58 -21.38 6.23
C VAL A 64 -12.30 -19.91 5.96
N ASN A 65 -11.54 -19.62 4.91
CA ASN A 65 -11.31 -18.25 4.51
C ASN A 65 -12.56 -17.68 3.81
N LEU A 66 -13.27 -16.79 4.51
CA LEU A 66 -14.36 -15.99 3.94
C LEU A 66 -13.93 -14.54 3.67
N MET A 67 -12.81 -14.09 4.24
CA MET A 67 -12.40 -12.68 4.19
C MET A 67 -11.94 -12.26 2.80
N GLY A 68 -11.19 -13.12 2.10
CA GLY A 68 -10.82 -12.88 0.71
C GLY A 68 -12.03 -12.60 -0.17
N LEU A 69 -13.05 -13.48 -0.10
CA LEU A 69 -14.30 -13.33 -0.85
C LEU A 69 -15.02 -12.01 -0.54
N VAL A 70 -15.09 -11.60 0.72
CA VAL A 70 -15.74 -10.34 1.11
C VAL A 70 -15.04 -9.15 0.47
N VAL A 71 -13.71 -9.09 0.54
CA VAL A 71 -12.91 -8.00 -0.04
C VAL A 71 -13.02 -8.00 -1.57
N ASP A 72 -12.82 -9.15 -2.21
CA ASP A 72 -12.84 -9.26 -3.67
C ASP A 72 -14.21 -8.90 -4.24
N SER A 73 -15.31 -9.33 -3.61
CA SER A 73 -16.67 -9.00 -4.05
C SER A 73 -16.98 -7.50 -4.03
N LEU A 74 -16.32 -6.73 -3.17
CA LEU A 74 -16.42 -5.28 -3.12
C LEU A 74 -15.55 -4.65 -4.21
N VAL A 75 -14.32 -5.10 -4.36
CA VAL A 75 -13.34 -4.56 -5.31
C VAL A 75 -13.75 -4.80 -6.76
N GLU A 76 -14.30 -5.98 -7.09
CA GLU A 76 -14.79 -6.30 -8.43
C GLU A 76 -15.88 -5.34 -8.94
N ARG A 77 -16.55 -4.62 -8.02
CA ARG A 77 -17.58 -3.63 -8.33
C ARG A 77 -17.03 -2.21 -8.46
N LEU A 78 -15.77 -1.99 -8.08
CA LEU A 78 -15.08 -0.71 -8.20
C LEU A 78 -14.32 -0.69 -9.53
N ALA A 79 -14.76 0.19 -10.44
CA ALA A 79 -14.08 0.44 -11.69
C ALA A 79 -14.20 1.92 -12.04
N VAL A 80 -13.10 2.51 -12.52
CA VAL A 80 -13.10 3.84 -13.12
C VAL A 80 -13.79 3.72 -14.47
N THR A 81 -14.97 4.34 -14.58
CA THR A 81 -15.77 4.33 -15.81
C THR A 81 -15.48 5.50 -16.75
N GLY A 82 -14.75 6.51 -16.27
CA GLY A 82 -14.40 7.70 -17.03
C GLY A 82 -14.05 8.89 -16.14
N PHE A 83 -13.68 10.00 -16.78
CA PHE A 83 -13.35 11.27 -16.13
C PHE A 83 -14.41 12.32 -16.48
N SER A 84 -14.56 13.31 -15.60
CA SER A 84 -15.51 14.41 -15.80
C SER A 84 -14.95 15.70 -15.20
N SER A 85 -14.33 16.52 -16.04
CA SER A 85 -13.81 17.85 -15.69
C SER A 85 -14.70 18.98 -16.20
N GLY A 86 -15.75 18.67 -16.98
CA GLY A 86 -16.60 19.66 -17.65
C GLY A 86 -16.01 20.22 -18.95
N ASN A 87 -14.97 19.56 -19.48
CA ASN A 87 -14.37 19.83 -20.78
C ASN A 87 -14.00 18.49 -21.43
N ASP A 88 -14.71 18.14 -22.50
CA ASP A 88 -14.55 16.86 -23.20
C ASP A 88 -13.10 16.62 -23.67
N GLU A 89 -12.37 17.66 -24.10
CA GLU A 89 -10.97 17.52 -24.52
C GLU A 89 -10.04 17.11 -23.37
N ILE A 90 -10.32 17.58 -22.15
CA ILE A 90 -9.55 17.20 -20.96
C ILE A 90 -9.92 15.78 -20.53
N ASP A 91 -11.20 15.43 -20.58
CA ASP A 91 -11.69 14.10 -20.20
C ASP A 91 -11.14 13.01 -21.13
N ASP A 92 -11.08 13.28 -22.44
CA ASP A 92 -10.45 12.40 -23.43
C ASP A 92 -8.94 12.25 -23.19
N LEU A 93 -8.24 13.34 -22.86
CA LEU A 93 -6.80 13.31 -22.54
C LEU A 93 -6.51 12.50 -21.26
N LEU A 94 -7.34 12.65 -20.22
CA LEU A 94 -7.22 11.88 -18.99
C LEU A 94 -7.47 10.39 -19.24
N ALA A 95 -8.45 10.05 -20.09
CA ALA A 95 -8.71 8.67 -20.50
C ALA A 95 -7.53 8.08 -21.28
N GLU A 96 -6.89 8.86 -22.17
CA GLU A 96 -5.68 8.46 -22.88
C GLU A 96 -4.54 8.16 -21.90
N TRP A 97 -4.28 9.06 -20.95
CA TRP A 97 -3.23 8.87 -19.94
C TRP A 97 -3.51 7.68 -19.02
N TRP A 98 -4.77 7.46 -18.66
CA TRP A 98 -5.19 6.29 -17.88
C TRP A 98 -4.87 4.98 -18.60
N GLN A 99 -5.25 4.88 -19.88
CA GLN A 99 -5.02 3.69 -20.70
C GLN A 99 -3.52 3.49 -20.98
N ALA A 100 -2.79 4.57 -21.25
CA ALA A 100 -1.35 4.59 -21.44
C ALA A 100 -0.57 3.99 -20.26
N ASN A 101 -1.04 4.23 -19.03
CA ASN A 101 -0.47 3.68 -17.81
C ASN A 101 -0.99 2.28 -17.46
N ARG A 102 -1.82 1.67 -18.32
CA ARG A 102 -2.45 0.35 -18.11
C ARG A 102 -3.29 0.28 -16.82
N MET A 103 -3.87 1.42 -16.42
CA MET A 103 -4.66 1.50 -15.20
C MET A 103 -5.98 0.73 -15.28
N ASP A 104 -6.41 0.31 -16.46
CA ASP A 104 -7.53 -0.62 -16.62
C ASP A 104 -7.33 -1.91 -15.80
N ALA A 105 -6.09 -2.42 -15.76
CA ALA A 105 -5.70 -3.54 -14.90
C ALA A 105 -5.13 -3.07 -13.55
N GLY A 106 -4.34 -1.98 -13.55
CA GLY A 106 -3.69 -1.45 -12.35
C GLY A 106 -4.68 -1.02 -11.25
N GLN A 107 -5.85 -0.50 -11.62
CA GLN A 107 -6.87 -0.08 -10.67
C GLN A 107 -7.33 -1.20 -9.73
N MET A 108 -7.35 -2.45 -10.21
CA MET A 108 -7.76 -3.60 -9.39
C MET A 108 -6.76 -3.82 -8.26
N GLN A 109 -5.46 -3.71 -8.54
CA GLN A 109 -4.40 -3.85 -7.54
C GLN A 109 -4.50 -2.73 -6.49
N VAL A 110 -4.69 -1.49 -6.94
CA VAL A 110 -4.85 -0.33 -6.04
C VAL A 110 -6.09 -0.49 -5.15
N HIS A 111 -7.23 -0.89 -5.72
CA HIS A 111 -8.47 -1.09 -4.98
C HIS A 111 -8.38 -2.27 -4.00
N THR A 112 -7.80 -3.41 -4.41
CA THR A 112 -7.58 -4.56 -3.52
C THR A 112 -6.67 -4.17 -2.36
N ALA A 113 -5.52 -3.55 -2.63
CA ALA A 113 -4.61 -3.10 -1.58
C ALA A 113 -5.28 -2.08 -0.64
N ALA A 114 -6.07 -1.13 -1.17
CA ALA A 114 -6.79 -0.18 -0.35
C ALA A 114 -7.87 -0.82 0.52
N ALA A 115 -8.64 -1.78 -0.01
CA ALA A 115 -9.69 -2.47 0.72
C ALA A 115 -9.13 -3.42 1.79
N ARG A 116 -8.03 -4.11 1.48
CA ARG A 116 -7.33 -5.04 2.38
C ARG A 116 -6.53 -4.32 3.46
N ASP A 117 -5.66 -3.40 3.06
CA ASP A 117 -4.69 -2.75 3.96
C ASP A 117 -5.24 -1.47 4.60
N GLY A 118 -6.40 -1.00 4.12
CA GLY A 118 -7.04 0.26 4.50
C GLY A 118 -6.51 1.50 3.77
N GLN A 119 -5.43 1.36 3.01
CA GLN A 119 -4.80 2.43 2.22
C GLN A 119 -3.92 1.85 1.13
N SER A 120 -3.93 2.50 -0.03
CA SER A 120 -3.00 2.29 -1.13
C SER A 120 -2.79 3.62 -1.84
N PHE A 121 -1.67 3.78 -2.53
CA PHE A 121 -1.25 5.06 -3.08
C PHE A 121 -0.90 4.92 -4.55
N VAL A 122 -1.17 5.99 -5.32
CA VAL A 122 -0.66 6.15 -6.68
C VAL A 122 0.23 7.38 -6.68
N ILE A 123 1.50 7.19 -6.98
CA ILE A 123 2.46 8.28 -7.16
C ILE A 123 2.46 8.65 -8.63
N VAL A 124 2.19 9.93 -8.89
CA VAL A 124 2.18 10.48 -10.25
C VAL A 124 3.46 11.28 -10.45
N GLU A 125 4.24 10.89 -11.44
CA GLU A 125 5.40 11.64 -11.91
C GLU A 125 5.19 12.09 -13.35
N TRP A 126 5.98 13.06 -13.80
CA TRP A 126 5.96 13.50 -15.19
C TRP A 126 7.07 12.76 -15.96
N ASP A 127 6.69 12.05 -17.02
CA ASP A 127 7.63 11.42 -17.94
C ASP A 127 7.92 12.39 -19.09
N ASP A 128 9.10 13.00 -19.07
CA ASP A 128 9.56 13.94 -20.09
C ASP A 128 9.76 13.28 -21.47
N GLU A 129 10.07 11.98 -21.52
CA GLU A 129 10.31 11.27 -22.79
C GLU A 129 9.00 10.98 -23.52
N GLN A 130 7.96 10.60 -22.76
CA GLN A 130 6.64 10.31 -23.32
C GLN A 130 5.67 11.49 -23.27
N GLY A 131 6.06 12.60 -22.65
CA GLY A 131 5.27 13.82 -22.59
C GLY A 131 3.92 13.65 -21.87
N ARG A 132 3.87 12.76 -20.88
CA ARG A 132 2.64 12.38 -20.17
C ARG A 132 2.93 12.00 -18.72
N PRO A 133 1.94 12.02 -17.82
CA PRO A 133 2.16 11.53 -16.47
C PRO A 133 2.34 10.00 -16.45
N ALA A 134 3.30 9.54 -15.66
CA ALA A 134 3.48 8.13 -15.31
C ALA A 134 2.86 7.84 -13.93
N PHE A 135 2.09 6.77 -13.86
CA PHE A 135 1.40 6.34 -12.64
C PHE A 135 2.10 5.10 -12.07
N HIS A 136 2.48 5.21 -10.80
CA HIS A 136 3.11 4.12 -10.05
C HIS A 136 2.21 3.75 -8.88
N ASP A 137 1.65 2.55 -8.89
CA ASP A 137 0.96 2.00 -7.73
C ASP A 137 1.98 1.67 -6.63
N ASN A 138 1.64 2.02 -5.40
CA ASN A 138 2.49 1.86 -4.24
C ASN A 138 1.64 1.39 -3.06
N GLU A 139 1.96 0.22 -2.54
CA GLU A 139 1.36 -0.26 -1.30
C GLU A 139 1.84 0.59 -0.12
N ALA A 140 1.03 0.62 0.95
CA ALA A 140 1.44 1.28 2.18
C ALA A 140 2.65 0.59 2.83
N TRP A 141 2.77 -0.73 2.63
CA TRP A 141 3.89 -1.55 3.03
C TRP A 141 3.93 -2.83 2.19
N ASP A 142 5.03 -3.12 1.49
CA ASP A 142 5.16 -4.33 0.67
C ASP A 142 5.98 -5.46 1.33
N GLY A 143 6.53 -5.19 2.53
CA GLY A 143 7.46 -6.07 3.23
C GLY A 143 8.81 -5.43 3.49
N ASP A 144 9.25 -4.54 2.59
CA ASP A 144 10.57 -3.90 2.64
C ASP A 144 10.49 -2.37 2.45
N GLU A 145 9.62 -1.93 1.54
CA GLU A 145 9.32 -0.56 1.17
C GLU A 145 7.89 -0.17 1.58
N GLY A 146 7.61 1.13 1.54
CA GLY A 146 6.26 1.59 1.83
C GLY A 146 6.07 3.10 1.74
N VAL A 147 4.81 3.49 1.65
CA VAL A 147 4.37 4.89 1.60
C VAL A 147 3.47 5.18 2.79
N LYS A 148 3.68 6.34 3.42
CA LYS A 148 2.81 6.85 4.46
C LYS A 148 2.47 8.30 4.22
N VAL A 149 1.19 8.61 4.38
CA VAL A 149 0.68 9.98 4.35
C VAL A 149 0.54 10.52 5.76
N HIS A 150 1.03 11.73 5.96
CA HIS A 150 0.99 12.45 7.22
C HIS A 150 -0.11 13.50 7.19
N TRP A 151 -1.03 13.37 8.12
CA TRP A 151 -2.26 14.16 8.18
C TRP A 151 -2.20 15.18 9.31
N SER A 152 -2.92 16.30 9.17
CA SER A 152 -3.05 17.28 10.26
C SER A 152 -3.97 16.75 11.35
N SER A 153 -3.62 16.94 12.62
CA SER A 153 -4.39 16.41 13.78
C SER A 153 -5.72 17.11 14.09
N ARG A 154 -6.18 18.05 13.25
CA ARG A 154 -7.40 18.85 13.47
C ARG A 154 -8.59 18.30 12.68
N PRO A 155 -9.85 18.56 13.10
CA PRO A 155 -11.04 18.27 12.31
C PRO A 155 -10.94 18.92 10.93
N GLY A 156 -11.26 18.18 9.86
CA GLY A 156 -11.01 18.60 8.47
C GLY A 156 -9.58 18.29 8.03
N SER A 157 -9.11 17.09 8.35
CA SER A 157 -7.71 16.71 8.22
C SER A 157 -7.19 16.95 6.80
N ARG A 158 -6.16 17.81 6.69
CA ARG A 158 -5.43 18.04 5.44
C ARG A 158 -4.19 17.18 5.40
N MET A 159 -3.85 16.68 4.22
CA MET A 159 -2.56 16.05 3.98
C MET A 159 -1.46 17.10 4.18
N LEU A 160 -0.48 16.82 5.03
CA LEU A 160 0.69 17.67 5.25
C LEU A 160 1.80 17.33 4.26
N PHE A 161 2.14 16.05 4.18
CA PHE A 161 3.12 15.50 3.25
C PHE A 161 2.99 13.97 3.22
N ALA A 162 3.64 13.34 2.24
CA ALA A 162 3.83 11.89 2.20
C ALA A 162 5.33 11.57 2.32
N SER A 163 5.64 10.41 2.90
CA SER A 163 6.99 9.86 2.96
C SER A 163 6.98 8.48 2.32
N LYS A 164 7.85 8.28 1.32
CA LYS A 164 8.16 6.96 0.77
C LYS A 164 9.49 6.49 1.34
N ARG A 165 9.56 5.22 1.74
CA ARG A 165 10.79 4.52 2.11
C ARG A 165 11.09 3.51 1.02
N TRP A 166 12.33 3.52 0.55
CA TRP A 166 12.88 2.51 -0.34
C TRP A 166 14.01 1.75 0.34
N ARG A 167 14.24 0.51 -0.10
CA ARG A 167 15.44 -0.26 0.25
C ARG A 167 16.34 -0.28 -0.97
N GLU A 168 17.54 0.26 -0.82
CA GLU A 168 18.61 0.09 -1.79
C GLU A 168 19.53 -1.00 -1.26
N ASP A 169 19.57 -2.13 -1.96
CA ASP A 169 20.59 -3.15 -1.73
C ASP A 169 21.82 -2.78 -2.55
N PHE A 170 22.89 -2.39 -1.86
CA PHE A 170 24.17 -2.13 -2.50
C PHE A 170 24.91 -3.46 -2.66
N ASP A 171 25.33 -3.77 -3.89
CA ASP A 171 26.26 -4.86 -4.10
C ASP A 171 27.66 -4.49 -3.56
N GLU A 172 28.58 -5.46 -3.46
CA GLU A 172 29.96 -5.19 -2.99
C GLU A 172 30.73 -4.22 -3.92
N GLN A 173 30.15 -3.76 -5.04
CA GLN A 173 30.80 -2.94 -6.04
C GLN A 173 30.27 -1.49 -6.11
N GLY A 174 29.19 -1.13 -5.42
CA GLY A 174 28.83 0.25 -5.17
C GLY A 174 27.35 0.54 -5.19
#